data_AF-A0A940EXT3-F1
#
_entry.id   AF-A0A940EXT3-F1
#
_cell.length_a   1.000
_cell.length_b   1.000
_cell.length_c   1.000
_cell.angle_alpha   90.00
_cell.angle_beta   90.00
_cell.angle_gamma   90.00
#
_symmetry.space_group_name_H-M   'P 1'
#
loop_
_entity.id
_entity.type
_entity.pdbx_description
1 polymer ?
#
loop_
_entity_poly.entity_id
_entity_poly.type
_entity_poly.pdbx_seq_one_letter_code
_entity_poly.pdbx_strand_id
1 'polypeptide(L)'
;MSNIEFHSKWEAEIKTEEVVISGTWYYQNEIPYNAKLIKQKWNYKSTDLPILDEILEVPFCDYIDYSISDEGVLYFWRFETNGNKSSSPVFPTYFLARDHINTYGYKYELDKS
;
A
#
# COMPACT_ATOMS: atom_id res chain seq x y z
N MET A 1 33.51 -7.45 -11.42
CA MET A 1 32.97 -7.88 -10.11
C MET A 1 32.20 -6.70 -9.56
N SER A 2 30.88 -6.78 -9.52
CA SER A 2 30.03 -5.74 -8.93
C SER A 2 30.21 -5.76 -7.42
N ASN A 3 30.55 -4.61 -6.84
CA ASN A 3 30.63 -4.45 -5.40
C ASN A 3 29.19 -4.51 -4.85
N ILE A 4 28.82 -5.62 -4.22
CA ILE A 4 27.50 -5.76 -3.58
C ILE A 4 27.68 -5.26 -2.16
N GLU A 5 27.15 -4.07 -1.88
CA GLU A 5 27.07 -3.55 -0.52
C GLU A 5 25.92 -4.25 0.21
N PHE A 6 26.24 -5.06 1.23
CA PHE A 6 25.25 -5.68 2.09
C PHE A 6 24.59 -4.59 2.96
N HIS A 7 23.29 -4.39 2.77
CA HIS A 7 22.49 -3.56 3.65
C HIS A 7 21.97 -4.40 4.81
N SER A 8 22.30 -4.02 6.05
CA SER A 8 21.88 -4.73 7.27
C SER A 8 20.37 -4.62 7.58
N LYS A 9 19.63 -3.90 6.74
CA LYS A 9 18.20 -3.71 6.85
C LYS A 9 17.60 -4.00 5.49
N TRP A 10 16.84 -5.08 5.42
CA TRP A 10 15.93 -5.28 4.31
C TRP A 10 14.93 -4.11 4.30
N GLU A 11 14.81 -3.43 3.16
CA GLU A 11 13.83 -2.37 2.95
C GLU A 11 12.96 -2.75 1.76
N ALA A 12 11.65 -2.84 1.98
CA ALA A 12 10.71 -3.15 0.90
C ALA A 12 10.69 -1.99 -0.11
N GLU A 13 10.82 -2.30 -1.40
CA GLU A 13 10.80 -1.27 -2.45
C GLU A 13 9.45 -1.22 -3.16
N ILE A 14 8.99 -0.02 -3.48
CA ILE A 14 7.78 0.18 -4.28
C ILE A 14 8.11 -0.10 -5.74
N LYS A 15 7.46 -1.11 -6.34
CA LYS A 15 7.61 -1.43 -7.76
C LYS A 15 6.69 -0.60 -8.63
N THR A 16 5.42 -0.53 -8.26
CA THR A 16 4.40 0.17 -9.04
C THR A 16 3.37 0.80 -8.13
N GLU A 17 2.90 1.98 -8.52
CA GLU A 17 1.74 2.65 -7.94
C GLU A 17 0.75 2.93 -9.07
N GLU A 18 -0.50 2.49 -8.90
CA GLU A 18 -1.57 2.61 -9.90
C GLU A 18 -2.83 3.16 -9.23
N VAL A 19 -3.49 4.13 -9.89
CA VAL A 19 -4.82 4.58 -9.47
C VAL A 19 -5.86 3.71 -10.15
N VAL A 20 -6.62 2.94 -9.37
CA VAL A 20 -7.60 1.96 -9.89
C VAL A 20 -9.05 2.45 -9.77
N ILE A 21 -9.30 3.44 -8.93
CA ILE A 21 -10.56 4.18 -8.85
C ILE A 21 -10.20 5.62 -8.48
N SER A 22 -10.91 6.59 -9.03
CA SER A 22 -10.85 7.96 -8.52
C SER A 22 -12.21 8.62 -8.51
N GLY A 23 -12.37 9.67 -7.72
CA GLY A 23 -13.62 10.39 -7.68
C GLY A 23 -13.66 11.46 -6.60
N THR A 24 -14.84 12.01 -6.38
CA THR A 24 -15.06 13.02 -5.34
C THR A 24 -15.65 12.35 -4.11
N TRP A 25 -15.06 12.60 -2.95
CA TRP A 25 -15.52 12.11 -1.66
C TRP A 25 -15.74 13.28 -0.69
N TYR A 26 -16.79 13.20 0.12
CA TYR A 26 -17.21 14.29 1.01
C TYR A 26 -17.08 13.90 2.49
N TYR A 27 -16.30 14.68 3.24
CA TYR A 27 -16.17 14.57 4.69
C TYR A 27 -17.14 15.51 5.41
N GLN A 28 -17.78 15.01 6.49
CA GLN A 28 -18.58 15.78 7.46
C GLN A 28 -19.30 17.03 6.90
N ASN A 29 -20.20 16.83 5.94
CA ASN A 29 -21.02 17.88 5.32
C ASN A 29 -20.21 18.92 4.51
N GLU A 30 -19.68 18.47 3.36
CA GLU A 30 -19.46 19.27 2.14
C GLU A 30 -18.03 19.70 1.78
N ILE A 31 -16.98 19.28 2.50
CA ILE A 31 -15.62 19.50 1.97
C ILE A 31 -15.32 18.43 0.91
N PRO A 32 -15.15 18.80 -0.38
CA PRO A 32 -14.81 17.84 -1.41
C PRO A 32 -13.32 17.48 -1.32
N TYR A 33 -13.05 16.18 -1.36
CA TYR A 33 -11.72 15.63 -1.57
C TYR A 33 -11.69 14.88 -2.89
N ASN A 34 -10.56 15.00 -3.58
CA ASN A 34 -10.22 14.05 -4.62
C ASN A 34 -9.75 12.76 -3.93
N ALA A 35 -10.58 11.71 -4.01
CA ALA A 35 -10.28 10.40 -3.49
C ALA A 35 -9.74 9.51 -4.61
N LYS A 36 -8.60 8.86 -4.36
CA LYS A 36 -7.98 7.90 -5.29
C LYS A 36 -7.73 6.60 -4.55
N LEU A 37 -8.26 5.49 -5.06
CA LEU A 37 -7.88 4.16 -4.60
C LEU A 37 -6.60 3.77 -5.31
N ILE A 38 -5.57 3.58 -4.52
CA ILE A 38 -4.23 3.26 -5.00
C ILE A 38 -4.01 1.77 -4.81
N LYS A 39 -3.58 1.10 -5.88
CA LYS A 39 -2.99 -0.22 -5.86
C LYS A 39 -1.48 -0.04 -5.90
N GLN A 40 -0.80 -0.53 -4.87
CA GLN A 40 0.65 -0.46 -4.78
C GLN A 40 1.24 -1.86 -4.73
N LYS A 41 2.20 -2.13 -5.61
CA LYS A 41 2.96 -3.39 -5.61
C LYS A 41 4.33 -3.14 -5.05
N TRP A 42 4.72 -3.97 -4.10
CA TRP A 42 5.99 -3.91 -3.42
C TRP A 42 6.85 -5.11 -3.80
N ASN A 43 8.15 -4.90 -3.84
CA ASN A 43 9.13 -5.95 -4.03
C ASN A 43 9.60 -6.48 -2.68
N TYR A 44 9.03 -7.59 -2.26
CA TYR A 44 9.52 -8.29 -1.07
C TYR A 44 10.68 -9.24 -1.36
N LYS A 45 11.13 -9.35 -2.62
CA LYS A 45 12.30 -10.16 -2.96
C LYS A 45 13.55 -9.50 -2.38
N SER A 46 13.90 -9.89 -1.16
CA SER A 46 15.26 -9.76 -0.66
C SER A 46 16.16 -10.51 -1.63
N THR A 47 17.02 -9.81 -2.35
CA THR A 47 18.16 -10.45 -3.03
C THR A 47 19.05 -11.21 -2.06
N ASP A 48 18.89 -10.93 -0.76
CA ASP A 48 19.71 -11.48 0.31
C ASP A 48 19.01 -12.59 1.10
N LEU A 49 17.74 -12.93 0.85
CA LEU A 49 17.04 -14.00 1.60
C LEU A 49 17.76 -15.36 1.49
N PRO A 50 18.20 -15.81 0.30
CA PRO A 50 18.96 -17.06 0.18
C PRO A 50 20.32 -17.00 0.88
N ILE A 51 20.94 -15.81 0.96
CA ILE A 51 22.24 -15.60 1.60
C ILE A 51 22.07 -15.47 3.13
N LEU A 52 20.98 -14.84 3.59
CA LEU A 52 20.58 -14.78 5.00
C LEU A 52 20.23 -16.17 5.52
N ASP A 53 19.51 -17.01 4.75
CA ASP A 53 19.19 -18.39 5.11
C ASP A 53 20.46 -19.26 5.27
N GLU A 54 21.52 -19.00 4.50
CA GLU A 54 22.82 -19.66 4.67
C GLU A 54 23.60 -19.17 5.91
N ILE A 55 23.41 -17.92 6.33
CA ILE A 55 24.18 -17.27 7.41
C ILE A 55 23.48 -17.34 8.77
N LEU A 56 22.15 -17.40 8.80
CA LEU A 56 21.33 -17.32 10.01
C LEU A 56 20.60 -18.64 10.25
N GLU A 57 21.12 -19.48 11.17
CA GLU A 57 20.31 -20.50 11.87
C GLU A 57 19.35 -19.81 12.87
N VAL A 58 18.48 -18.90 12.40
CA VAL A 58 17.64 -18.08 13.29
C VAL A 58 16.16 -18.17 12.89
N PRO A 59 15.25 -18.57 13.79
CA PRO A 59 13.84 -18.88 13.49
C PRO A 59 12.94 -17.64 13.43
N PHE A 60 13.44 -16.48 12.95
CA PHE A 60 12.71 -15.21 12.99
C PHE A 60 12.31 -14.69 11.60
N CYS A 61 11.75 -15.56 10.75
CA CYS A 61 11.05 -15.15 9.52
C CYS A 61 9.57 -14.76 9.78
N ASP A 62 9.27 -14.10 10.91
CA ASP A 62 7.90 -13.74 11.30
C ASP A 62 7.55 -12.27 10.97
N TYR A 63 8.09 -11.71 9.90
CA TYR A 63 7.64 -10.41 9.36
C TYR A 63 6.55 -10.60 8.29
N ILE A 64 5.51 -11.35 8.64
CA ILE A 64 4.30 -11.41 7.80
C ILE A 64 3.41 -10.24 8.20
N ASP A 65 3.49 -9.15 7.43
CA ASP A 65 2.51 -8.08 7.51
C ASP A 65 1.24 -8.50 6.77
N TYR A 66 0.23 -8.94 7.53
CA TYR A 66 -1.07 -9.40 7.02
C TYR A 66 -1.88 -8.32 6.28
N SER A 67 -1.43 -7.06 6.30
CA SER A 67 -2.06 -5.99 5.51
C SER A 67 -1.66 -5.98 4.04
N ILE A 68 -0.63 -6.76 3.68
CA ILE A 68 -0.13 -6.94 2.33
C ILE A 68 -0.52 -8.33 1.82
N SER A 69 -0.94 -8.42 0.55
CA SER A 69 -1.23 -9.71 -0.06
C SER A 69 0.04 -10.56 -0.20
N ASP A 70 -0.13 -11.87 -0.33
CA ASP A 70 0.89 -12.84 -0.72
C ASP A 70 1.68 -12.45 -1.99
N GLU A 71 1.06 -11.74 -2.92
CA GLU A 71 1.70 -11.19 -4.13
C GLU A 71 2.45 -9.85 -3.92
N GLY A 72 2.49 -9.35 -2.68
CA GLY A 72 3.09 -8.06 -2.34
C GLY A 72 2.25 -6.86 -2.79
N VAL A 73 0.94 -7.02 -2.89
CA VAL A 73 0.02 -5.94 -3.30
C VAL A 73 -0.73 -5.42 -2.08
N LEU A 74 -0.84 -4.11 -1.98
CA LEU A 74 -1.68 -3.44 -0.99
C LEU A 74 -2.52 -2.36 -1.65
N TYR A 75 -3.62 -2.01 -0.99
CA TYR A 75 -4.58 -1.03 -1.44
C TYR A 75 -4.82 0.02 -0.36
N PHE A 76 -4.92 1.28 -0.72
CA PHE A 76 -5.31 2.35 0.22
C PHE A 76 -5.92 3.54 -0.52
N TRP A 77 -6.75 4.30 0.18
CA TRP A 77 -7.28 5.56 -0.33
C TRP A 77 -6.31 6.69 -0.03
N ARG A 78 -6.05 7.53 -1.03
CA ARG A 78 -5.41 8.84 -0.88
C ARG A 78 -6.48 9.91 -1.08
N PHE A 79 -6.61 10.81 -0.10
CA PHE A 79 -7.54 11.93 -0.13
C PHE A 79 -6.78 13.23 -0.23
N GLU A 80 -7.10 14.06 -1.22
CA GLU A 80 -6.43 15.34 -1.46
C GLU A 80 -7.45 16.48 -1.52
N THR A 81 -7.25 17.54 -0.74
CA THR A 81 -8.05 18.78 -0.80
C THR A 81 -7.21 19.99 -0.41
N ASN A 82 -7.28 21.10 -1.14
CA ASN A 82 -6.61 22.38 -0.81
C ASN A 82 -5.14 22.24 -0.34
N GLY A 83 -4.37 21.34 -0.96
CA GLY A 83 -2.97 21.07 -0.61
C GLY A 83 -2.75 20.09 0.55
N ASN A 84 -3.80 19.76 1.31
CA ASN A 84 -3.76 18.70 2.32
C ASN A 84 -3.87 17.33 1.66
N LYS A 85 -3.03 16.40 2.13
CA LYS A 85 -3.06 15.00 1.72
C LYS A 85 -3.19 14.12 2.95
N SER A 86 -4.07 13.13 2.89
CA SER A 86 -4.17 12.07 3.89
C SER A 86 -4.35 10.72 3.21
N SER A 87 -4.02 9.65 3.93
CA SER A 87 -4.20 8.28 3.47
C SER A 87 -5.00 7.47 4.47
N SER A 88 -5.81 6.53 3.99
CA SER A 88 -6.43 5.51 4.84
C SER A 88 -5.40 4.50 5.35
N PRO A 89 -5.78 3.63 6.29
CA PRO A 89 -5.13 2.33 6.46
C PRO A 89 -4.99 1.56 5.14
N VAL A 90 -4.07 0.60 5.14
CA VAL A 90 -3.82 -0.31 4.03
C VAL A 90 -4.72 -1.54 4.11
N PHE A 91 -5.05 -2.10 2.95
CA PHE A 91 -5.90 -3.27 2.80
C PHE A 91 -5.25 -4.30 1.86
N PRO A 92 -5.41 -5.60 2.13
CA PRO A 92 -4.81 -6.65 1.32
C PRO A 92 -5.56 -6.90 0.01
N THR A 93 -6.80 -6.40 -0.14
CA THR A 93 -7.60 -6.61 -1.36
C THR A 93 -8.33 -5.34 -1.80
N TYR A 94 -8.57 -5.26 -3.11
CA TYR A 94 -9.34 -4.20 -3.74
C TYR A 94 -10.74 -4.04 -3.14
N PHE A 95 -11.47 -5.14 -2.95
CA PHE A 95 -12.86 -5.09 -2.48
C PHE A 95 -12.96 -4.56 -1.05
N LEU A 96 -12.05 -5.00 -0.17
CA LEU A 96 -12.00 -4.49 1.20
C LEU A 96 -11.71 -2.99 1.19
N ALA A 97 -10.71 -2.53 0.44
CA ALA A 97 -10.41 -1.11 0.34
C ALA A 97 -11.57 -0.29 -0.23
N ARG A 98 -12.19 -0.78 -1.32
CA ARG A 98 -13.31 -0.10 -1.98
C ARG A 98 -14.50 0.07 -1.04
N ASP A 99 -14.91 -1.01 -0.38
CA ASP A 99 -16.13 -1.00 0.45
C ASP A 99 -15.91 -0.22 1.76
N HIS A 100 -14.66 -0.14 2.23
CA HIS A 100 -14.31 0.60 3.43
C HIS A 100 -14.39 2.13 3.25
N ILE A 101 -14.44 2.66 2.01
CA ILE A 101 -14.59 4.12 1.82
C ILE A 101 -15.85 4.67 2.50
N ASN A 102 -16.87 3.82 2.67
CA ASN A 102 -18.16 4.12 3.29
C ASN A 102 -18.06 4.40 4.79
N THR A 103 -16.95 4.01 5.43
CA THR A 103 -16.76 4.25 6.87
C THR A 103 -16.15 5.62 7.16
N TYR A 104 -15.52 6.25 6.16
CA TYR A 104 -14.83 7.52 6.35
C TYR A 104 -15.74 8.73 6.14
N GLY A 105 -16.79 8.64 5.32
CA GLY A 105 -17.57 9.80 4.88
C GLY A 105 -19.01 9.47 4.47
N TYR A 106 -19.74 10.50 4.02
CA TYR A 106 -21.20 10.43 3.86
C TYR A 106 -21.68 10.31 2.41
N LYS A 107 -20.86 10.72 1.42
CA LYS A 107 -21.18 10.63 -0.01
C LYS A 107 -19.89 10.53 -0.84
N TYR A 108 -19.93 9.75 -1.91
CA TYR A 108 -18.86 9.65 -2.91
C TYR A 108 -19.42 9.44 -4.31
N GLU A 109 -18.75 10.01 -5.30
CA GLU A 109 -19.00 9.84 -6.73
C GLU A 109 -17.70 9.29 -7.32
N LEU A 110 -17.64 7.97 -7.52
CA LEU A 110 -16.44 7.23 -7.90
C LEU A 110 -16.56 6.72 -9.33
N ASP A 111 -15.52 6.98 -10.12
CA ASP A 111 -15.36 6.49 -11.48
C ASP A 111 -14.18 5.51 -11.54
N LYS A 112 -14.35 4.44 -12.34
CA LYS A 112 -13.22 3.55 -12.65
C LYS A 112 -12.29 4.25 -13.63
N SER A 113 -11.00 4.29 -13.29
CA SER A 113 -9.93 4.83 -14.12
C SER A 113 -9.53 3.89 -15.25
#